data_AF-A0A239B0N7-F1
#
_entry.id   AF-A0A239B0N7-F1
#
_cell.length_a   1.000
_cell.length_b   1.000
_cell.length_c   1.000
_cell.angle_alpha   90.00
_cell.angle_beta   90.00
_cell.angle_gamma   90.00
#
_symmetry.space_group_name_H-M   'P 1'
#
loop_
_entity.id
_entity.type
_entity.pdbx_description
1 polymer ?
#
loop_
_entity_poly.entity_id
_entity_poly.type
_entity_poly.pdbx_seq_one_letter_code
_entity_poly.pdbx_strand_id
1 'polypeptide(L)'
;MKNRLLKLFTWCMTLCIALPELALAAGGGKVANVVIVADTRKFSGWEAWWTNLYNESHLYFAILTMALIPTIGVIFGVLADMIMSTIGIDLKSRGAAGH
;
A
#
# COMPACT_ATOMS: atom_id res chain seq x y z
N MET A 1 -11.88 39.88 -8.65
CA MET A 1 -12.26 38.50 -8.24
C MET A 1 -11.07 37.55 -8.19
N LYS A 2 -10.21 37.50 -9.22
CA LYS A 2 -9.00 36.66 -9.28
C LYS A 2 -8.09 36.75 -8.03
N ASN A 3 -7.84 37.96 -7.52
CA ASN A 3 -6.97 38.14 -6.34
C ASN A 3 -7.59 37.61 -5.02
N ARG A 4 -8.92 37.54 -4.92
CA ARG A 4 -9.60 36.92 -3.76
C ARG A 4 -9.56 35.40 -3.85
N LEU A 5 -9.71 34.86 -5.06
CA LEU A 5 -9.61 33.42 -5.33
C LEU A 5 -8.18 32.91 -5.09
N LEU A 6 -7.17 33.66 -5.55
CA LEU A 6 -5.77 33.32 -5.35
C LEU A 6 -5.38 33.34 -3.87
N LYS A 7 -5.87 34.33 -3.11
CA LYS A 7 -5.69 34.38 -1.66
C LYS A 7 -6.34 33.17 -0.97
N LEU A 8 -7.57 32.81 -1.36
CA LEU A 8 -8.25 31.63 -0.81
C LEU A 8 -7.47 30.35 -1.09
N PHE A 9 -6.96 30.20 -2.31
CA PHE A 9 -6.15 29.06 -2.72
C PHE A 9 -4.84 28.96 -1.92
N THR A 10 -4.14 30.09 -1.73
CA THR A 10 -2.92 30.10 -0.90
C THR A 10 -3.22 29.75 0.55
N TRP A 11 -4.33 30.23 1.12
CA TRP A 11 -4.74 29.87 2.49
C TRP A 11 -5.09 28.38 2.61
N CYS A 12 -5.79 27.80 1.64
CA CYS A 12 -6.06 26.36 1.61
C CYS A 12 -4.77 25.55 1.53
N MET A 13 -3.81 25.98 0.71
CA MET A 13 -2.53 25.27 0.55
C MET A 13 -1.68 25.34 1.83
N THR A 14 -1.66 26.49 2.52
CA THR A 14 -1.01 26.62 3.82
C THR A 14 -1.67 25.74 4.89
N LEU A 15 -3.01 25.65 4.89
CA LEU A 15 -3.74 24.74 5.77
C LEU A 15 -3.39 23.26 5.48
N CYS A 16 -3.33 22.85 4.21
CA CYS A 16 -2.95 21.48 3.87
C CYS A 16 -1.54 21.10 4.35
N ILE A 17 -0.62 22.06 4.41
CA ILE A 17 0.75 21.85 4.88
C ILE A 17 0.83 21.92 6.43
N ALA A 18 0.07 22.79 7.08
CA ALA A 18 0.12 22.99 8.52
C ALA A 18 -0.76 22.00 9.32
N LEU A 19 -1.83 21.47 8.73
CA LEU A 19 -2.73 20.51 9.38
C LEU A 19 -2.02 19.21 9.83
N PRO A 20 -1.11 18.60 9.06
CA PRO A 20 -0.32 17.46 9.52
C PRO A 20 0.49 17.76 10.78
N GLU A 21 1.12 18.94 10.89
CA GLU A 21 1.90 19.31 12.07
C GLU A 21 1.02 19.50 13.30
N LEU A 22 -0.16 20.11 13.14
CA LEU A 22 -1.14 20.25 14.21
C LEU A 22 -1.73 18.90 14.63
N ALA A 23 -1.96 17.98 13.69
CA ALA A 23 -2.38 16.61 13.99
C ALA A 23 -1.28 15.83 14.72
N LEU A 24 -0.02 16.01 14.33
CA LEU A 24 1.13 15.43 15.02
C LEU A 24 1.28 16.01 16.44
N ALA A 25 1.04 17.30 16.63
CA ALA A 25 1.11 17.97 17.92
C ALA A 25 -0.06 17.64 18.85
N ALA A 26 -1.29 17.52 18.31
CA ALA A 26 -2.49 17.18 19.07
C ALA A 26 -2.61 15.67 19.38
N GLY A 27 -2.00 14.81 18.57
CA GLY A 27 -1.95 13.35 18.77
C GLY A 27 -0.63 12.81 19.32
N GLY A 28 0.39 13.66 19.51
CA GLY A 28 1.76 13.28 19.89
C GLY A 28 2.12 13.46 21.37
N GLY A 29 1.17 13.82 22.24
CA GLY A 29 1.39 13.81 23.69
C GLY A 29 1.39 12.37 24.19
N LYS A 30 2.52 11.86 24.70
CA LYS A 30 2.73 10.50 25.26
C LYS A 30 1.60 9.56 24.84
N VAL A 31 1.56 9.21 23.54
CA VAL A 31 0.70 8.13 23.07
C VAL A 31 1.04 6.99 24.01
N ALA A 32 0.11 6.64 24.90
CA ALA A 32 0.28 5.54 25.83
C ALA A 32 0.81 4.41 24.96
N ASN A 33 2.07 4.01 25.17
CA ASN A 33 2.86 3.27 24.19
C ASN A 33 2.03 2.03 23.82
N VAL A 34 1.22 2.12 22.77
CA VAL A 34 0.29 1.07 22.42
C VAL A 34 1.23 0.09 21.77
N VAL A 35 1.60 -0.91 22.56
CA VAL A 35 2.47 -1.98 22.11
C VAL A 35 1.66 -2.77 21.08
N ILE A 36 1.78 -2.36 19.82
CA ILE A 36 1.18 -3.05 18.69
C ILE A 36 2.07 -4.28 18.45
N VAL A 37 1.64 -5.40 19.02
CA VAL A 37 2.31 -6.69 18.90
C VAL A 37 1.32 -7.65 18.27
N ALA A 38 1.79 -8.34 17.23
CA ALA A 38 1.04 -9.40 16.60
C ALA A 38 1.00 -10.63 17.52
N ASP A 39 -0.19 -11.20 17.72
CA ASP A 39 -0.36 -12.41 18.53
C ASP A 39 0.18 -13.64 17.78
N THR A 40 1.33 -14.16 18.22
CA THR A 40 2.04 -15.26 17.55
C THR A 40 1.66 -16.64 18.09
N ARG A 41 0.81 -16.72 19.13
CA ARG A 41 0.57 -17.95 19.92
C ARG A 41 -0.09 -19.08 19.13
N LYS A 42 -0.77 -18.77 18.03
CA LYS A 42 -1.50 -19.75 17.21
C LYS A 42 -0.78 -20.09 15.89
N PHE A 43 0.28 -19.38 15.56
CA PHE A 43 0.99 -19.57 14.30
C PHE A 43 2.16 -20.54 14.48
N SER A 44 2.41 -21.36 13.47
CA SER A 44 3.58 -22.25 13.42
C SER A 44 4.21 -22.23 12.02
N GLY A 45 5.50 -22.54 11.93
CA GLY A 45 6.23 -22.54 10.65
C GLY A 45 6.39 -21.14 10.05
N TRP A 46 6.05 -21.00 8.76
CA TRP A 46 6.28 -19.77 7.99
C TRP A 46 5.40 -18.60 8.44
N GLU A 47 4.17 -18.88 8.88
CA GLU A 47 3.25 -17.86 9.41
C GLU A 47 3.78 -17.27 10.72
N ALA A 48 4.35 -18.13 11.57
CA ALA A 48 5.00 -17.70 12.81
C ALA A 48 6.24 -16.84 12.51
N TRP A 49 7.05 -17.23 11.51
CA TRP A 49 8.18 -16.43 11.07
C TRP A 49 7.74 -15.04 10.59
N TRP A 50 6.74 -14.97 9.71
CA TRP A 50 6.21 -13.72 9.18
C TRP A 50 5.65 -12.80 10.28
N THR A 51 4.92 -13.39 11.24
CA THR A 51 4.31 -12.66 12.34
C THR A 51 5.36 -12.21 13.38
N ASN A 52 6.37 -13.02 13.64
CA ASN A 52 7.51 -12.64 14.49
C ASN A 52 8.34 -11.53 13.85
N LEU A 53 8.47 -11.51 12.53
CA LEU A 53 9.19 -10.46 11.81
C LEU A 53 8.59 -9.07 12.05
N TYR A 54 7.27 -8.99 12.12
CA TYR A 54 6.55 -7.76 12.48
C TYR A 54 6.91 -7.31 13.90
N ASN A 55 6.95 -8.25 14.85
CA ASN A 55 7.25 -7.96 16.25
C ASN A 55 8.72 -7.56 16.48
N GLU A 56 9.65 -8.13 15.72
CA GLU A 56 11.08 -7.82 15.84
C GLU A 56 11.45 -6.49 15.15
N SER A 57 10.95 -6.26 13.93
CA SER A 57 11.27 -5.05 13.17
C SER A 57 10.18 -4.67 12.18
N HIS A 58 9.39 -3.67 12.56
CA HIS A 58 8.34 -3.09 11.71
C HIS A 58 8.90 -2.52 10.40
N LEU A 59 10.12 -1.96 10.43
CA LEU A 59 10.76 -1.41 9.23
C LEU A 59 11.15 -2.52 8.25
N TYR A 60 11.72 -3.62 8.75
CA TYR A 60 12.08 -4.74 7.90
C TYR A 60 10.84 -5.42 7.32
N PHE A 61 9.80 -5.59 8.13
CA PHE A 61 8.49 -6.05 7.68
C PHE A 61 7.89 -5.16 6.58
N ALA A 62 7.97 -3.83 6.74
CA ALA A 62 7.46 -2.88 5.75
C ALA A 62 8.20 -2.96 4.41
N ILE A 63 9.54 -3.05 4.42
CA ILE A 63 10.32 -3.19 3.20
C ILE A 63 10.04 -4.54 2.52
N LEU A 64 9.96 -5.62 3.30
CA LEU A 64 9.67 -6.96 2.78
C LEU A 64 8.29 -6.99 2.11
N THR A 65 7.25 -6.45 2.76
CA THR A 65 5.89 -6.39 2.21
C THR A 65 5.80 -5.48 0.98
N MET A 66 6.49 -4.34 0.99
CA MET A 66 6.56 -3.42 -0.15
C MET A 66 7.14 -4.08 -1.40
N ALA A 67 8.13 -4.97 -1.25
CA ALA A 67 8.69 -5.72 -2.37
C ALA A 67 7.83 -6.94 -2.77
N LEU A 68 7.29 -7.66 -1.78
CA LEU A 68 6.61 -8.94 -2.00
C LEU A 68 5.25 -8.77 -2.69
N ILE A 69 4.44 -7.78 -2.31
CA ILE A 69 3.13 -7.53 -2.91
C ILE A 69 3.20 -7.30 -4.44
N PRO A 70 4.00 -6.36 -4.97
CA PRO A 70 4.08 -6.15 -6.41
C PRO A 70 4.70 -7.36 -7.12
N THR A 71 5.66 -8.03 -6.50
CA THR A 71 6.29 -9.24 -7.07
C THR A 71 5.26 -10.35 -7.28
N ILE A 72 4.45 -10.65 -6.25
CA ILE A 72 3.38 -11.65 -6.35
C ILE A 72 2.32 -11.21 -7.37
N GLY A 73 1.97 -9.92 -7.39
CA GLY A 73 1.03 -9.37 -8.38
C GLY A 73 1.49 -9.60 -9.82
N VAL A 74 2.77 -9.35 -10.12
CA VAL A 74 3.36 -9.62 -11.44
C VAL A 74 3.35 -11.11 -11.76
N ILE A 75 3.73 -11.96 -10.80
CA ILE A 75 3.72 -13.42 -10.99
C ILE A 75 2.32 -13.92 -11.34
N PHE A 76 1.29 -13.49 -10.59
CA PHE A 76 -0.09 -13.88 -10.88
C PHE A 76 -0.63 -13.28 -12.18
N GLY A 77 -0.24 -12.05 -12.52
CA GLY A 77 -0.59 -11.45 -13.81
C GLY A 77 -0.04 -12.27 -14.99
N VAL A 78 1.24 -12.63 -14.95
CA VAL A 78 1.88 -13.47 -15.98
C VAL A 78 1.26 -14.86 -16.04
N LEU A 79 0.97 -15.47 -14.89
CA LEU A 79 0.31 -16.77 -14.83
C LEU A 79 -1.11 -16.72 -15.42
N ALA A 80 -1.87 -15.67 -15.11
CA ALA A 80 -3.19 -15.46 -15.68
C ALA A 80 -3.12 -15.29 -17.21
N ASP A 81 -2.17 -14.49 -17.71
CA ASP A 81 -1.94 -14.33 -19.15
C ASP A 81 -1.63 -15.66 -19.84
N MET A 82 -0.79 -16.50 -19.21
CA MET A 82 -0.48 -17.84 -19.72
C MET A 82 -1.73 -18.73 -19.78
N ILE A 83 -2.55 -18.75 -18.72
CA ILE A 83 -3.79 -19.53 -18.68
C ILE A 83 -4.78 -19.04 -19.73
N MET A 84 -4.98 -17.71 -19.86
CA MET A 84 -5.87 -17.12 -20.86
C MET A 84 -5.44 -17.44 -22.30
N SER A 85 -4.12 -17.46 -22.56
CA SER A 85 -3.57 -17.87 -23.86
C SER A 85 -3.79 -19.36 -24.15
N THR A 86 -3.78 -20.21 -23.12
CA THR A 86 -3.97 -21.67 -23.26
C THR A 86 -5.43 -22.04 -23.52
N ILE A 87 -6.38 -21.33 -22.90
CA ILE A 87 -7.82 -21.59 -23.05
C ILE A 87 -8.37 -20.97 -24.35
N GLY A 88 -7.61 -20.11 -25.04
CA GLY A 88 -8.03 -19.50 -26.31
C GLY A 88 -9.07 -18.39 -26.16
N ILE A 89 -9.23 -17.84 -24.95
CA ILE A 89 -10.05 -16.63 -24.68
C ILE A 89 -9.28 -15.36 -25.08
N ASP A 90 -7.98 -15.49 -25.40
CA ASP A 90 -7.15 -14.38 -25.84
C ASP A 90 -7.69 -13.74 -27.14
N LEU A 91 -8.17 -12.50 -27.00
CA LEU A 91 -8.72 -11.68 -28.07
C LEU A 91 -7.65 -11.22 -29.07
N LYS A 92 -6.36 -11.50 -28.82
CA LYS A 92 -5.28 -11.28 -29.81
C LYS A 92 -5.59 -11.89 -31.18
N SER A 93 -6.33 -12.99 -31.23
CA SER A 93 -6.69 -13.65 -32.50
C SER A 93 -7.92 -13.06 -33.22
N ARG A 94 -8.73 -12.21 -32.58
CA ARG A 94 -10.04 -11.75 -33.12
C ARG A 94 -10.14 -10.26 -33.43
N GLY A 95 -9.08 -9.48 -33.15
CA GLY A 95 -9.02 -8.02 -33.42
C GLY A 95 -8.16 -7.59 -34.61
N ALA A 96 -7.53 -8.51 -35.33
CA ALA A 96 -6.80 -8.24 -36.59
C ALA A 96 -7.61 -8.65 -37.84
N ALA A 97 -8.91 -8.93 -37.68
CA ALA A 97 -9.85 -9.28 -38.77
C ALA A 97 -10.90 -8.17 -38.97
N GLY A 98 -10.49 -6.92 -38.77
CA GLY A 98 -11.38 -5.76 -38.83
C GLY A 98 -10.63 -4.45 -39.11
N HIS A 99 -9.64 -4.49 -40.01
CA HIS A 99 -9.16 -3.38 -40.84
C HIS A 99 -8.55 -3.98 -42.11
#